data_AF-A0AAE1T5W1-F1
#
_entry.id   AF-A0AAE1T5W1-F1
#
_cell.length_a   1.000
_cell.length_b   1.000
_cell.length_c   1.000
_cell.angle_alpha   90.00
_cell.angle_beta   90.00
_cell.angle_gamma   90.00
#
_symmetry.space_group_name_H-M   'P 1'
#
loop_
_entity.id
_entity.type
_entity.pdbx_description
1 polymer ?
#
loop_
_entity_poly.entity_id
_entity_poly.type
_entity_poly.pdbx_seq_one_letter_code
_entity_poly.pdbx_strand_id
1 'polypeptide(L)'
;MMKEDQFLGSSSLTDFEPLMDGNVPPQPMEGLHETGPPPFLSKTYDFVDDPNTNHIVSWSKRKVDPDKWEFANEGFLRGQRHLLKNIKRRKTASNFQASNQGLESCVEVGSFGLDAEIDRLRRDKQVLMVELVKLRQLQQNTNSHLKEMEQRLKGTELKQRQTMSFLAKALKNPTFLQQMVQQKDRMKELEDAIGKKRRELILVQETSV
;
A
#
# COMPACT_ATOMS: atom_id res chain seq x y z
N MET A 1 62.39 29.91 79.14
CA MET A 1 63.41 30.97 79.07
C MET A 1 63.69 31.21 77.60
N MET A 2 63.47 32.43 77.14
CA MET A 2 63.52 32.89 75.74
C MET A 2 64.93 32.88 75.15
N LYS A 3 65.02 32.75 73.81
CA LYS A 3 65.83 33.50 72.82
C LYS A 3 65.89 32.70 71.49
N GLU A 4 65.39 33.10 70.31
CA GLU A 4 65.60 34.30 69.46
C GLU A 4 67.11 34.58 69.25
N ASP A 5 67.72 34.69 68.07
CA ASP A 5 67.32 34.86 66.66
C ASP A 5 68.56 34.52 65.77
N GLN A 6 68.38 34.34 64.44
CA GLN A 6 68.98 35.21 63.40
C GLN A 6 69.20 34.57 61.99
N PHE A 7 68.54 35.21 61.02
CA PHE A 7 68.94 35.59 59.65
C PHE A 7 69.08 34.57 58.48
N LEU A 8 68.06 34.63 57.60
CA LEU A 8 68.05 35.03 56.17
C LEU A 8 69.26 34.75 55.24
N GLY A 9 68.94 34.03 54.15
CA GLY A 9 69.68 33.93 52.88
C GLY A 9 69.52 32.49 52.34
N SER A 10 69.09 32.18 51.11
CA SER A 10 68.95 32.91 49.85
C SER A 10 68.04 32.09 48.91
N SER A 11 67.42 32.76 47.94
CA SER A 11 66.52 32.26 46.89
C SER A 11 66.98 31.02 46.10
N SER A 12 66.03 30.15 45.74
CA SER A 12 65.87 29.54 44.39
C SER A 12 64.54 28.74 44.39
N LEU A 13 63.45 29.31 43.87
CA LEU A 13 62.91 29.13 42.51
C LEU A 13 62.28 27.74 42.26
N THR A 14 60.95 27.80 42.08
CA THR A 14 59.99 26.83 41.52
C THR A 14 59.78 25.49 42.22
N ASP A 15 58.78 25.45 43.11
CA ASP A 15 57.70 24.45 43.05
C ASP A 15 56.47 25.05 43.74
N PHE A 16 55.61 25.67 42.94
CA PHE A 16 54.30 26.16 43.37
C PHE A 16 53.26 25.28 42.67
N GLU A 17 52.69 24.35 43.44
CA GLU A 17 51.50 23.60 43.08
C GLU A 17 50.44 24.55 42.51
N PRO A 18 49.80 24.22 41.37
CA PRO A 18 48.78 25.09 40.80
C PRO A 18 47.58 25.10 41.74
N LEU A 19 47.20 26.33 42.11
CA LEU A 19 45.91 26.70 42.67
C LEU A 19 44.79 25.89 41.98
N MET A 20 44.11 25.07 42.77
CA MET A 20 42.92 24.32 42.36
C MET A 20 41.84 25.32 41.97
N ASP A 21 41.79 25.70 40.70
CA ASP A 21 40.75 26.56 40.14
C ASP A 21 39.42 25.79 40.22
N GLY A 22 38.44 26.41 40.88
CA GLY A 22 37.21 25.80 41.34
C GLY A 22 36.21 25.51 40.23
N ASN A 23 36.55 24.59 39.33
CA ASN A 23 35.61 24.04 38.36
C ASN A 23 35.72 22.51 38.31
N VAL A 24 35.34 21.85 39.40
CA VAL A 24 34.97 20.43 39.35
C VAL A 24 33.65 20.38 38.57
N PRO A 25 33.61 19.82 37.34
CA PRO A 25 32.35 19.66 36.64
C PRO A 25 31.44 18.79 37.52
N PRO A 26 30.15 19.12 37.68
CA PRO A 26 29.25 18.32 38.50
C PRO A 26 29.29 16.88 37.96
N GLN A 27 29.87 15.98 38.74
CA GLN A 27 29.85 14.58 38.40
C GLN A 27 28.40 14.11 38.49
N PRO A 28 27.86 13.44 37.46
CA PRO A 28 26.56 12.80 37.59
C PRO A 28 26.62 11.87 38.78
N MET A 29 25.64 11.97 39.68
CA MET A 29 25.56 11.15 40.87
C MET A 29 25.62 9.66 40.47
N GLU A 30 26.77 9.02 40.68
CA GLU A 30 26.99 7.60 40.39
C GLU A 30 26.32 6.76 41.47
N GLY A 31 24.99 6.67 41.36
CA GLY A 31 24.12 5.95 42.30
C GLY A 31 22.75 5.58 41.73
N LEU A 32 22.56 5.66 40.41
CA LEU A 32 21.27 5.40 39.74
C LEU A 32 21.21 4.02 39.06
N HIS A 33 22.14 3.10 39.36
CA HIS A 33 22.30 1.84 38.63
C HIS A 33 21.43 0.65 39.10
N GLU A 34 20.40 0.88 39.94
CA GLU A 34 19.35 -0.13 40.22
C GLU A 34 17.96 0.54 40.42
N THR A 35 17.70 1.69 39.80
CA THR A 35 16.45 2.44 40.05
C THR A 35 15.33 2.07 39.07
N GLY A 36 14.86 0.83 39.13
CA GLY A 36 13.59 0.42 38.52
C GLY A 36 13.45 0.62 37.00
N PRO A 37 12.29 0.23 36.43
CA PRO A 37 12.00 0.49 35.02
C PRO A 37 11.96 2.00 34.74
N PRO A 38 12.42 2.43 33.54
CA PRO A 38 12.38 3.83 33.12
C PRO A 38 11.05 4.52 33.48
N PRO A 39 11.06 5.76 34.01
CA PRO A 39 9.85 6.43 34.48
C PRO A 39 8.74 6.52 33.44
N PHE A 40 9.09 6.69 32.16
CA PHE A 40 8.15 6.64 31.05
C PHE A 40 7.37 5.32 31.03
N LEU A 41 8.07 4.18 31.04
CA LEU A 41 7.45 2.85 30.97
C LEU A 41 6.57 2.58 32.19
N SER A 42 7.03 2.97 33.38
CA SER A 42 6.26 2.86 34.61
C SER A 42 4.96 3.67 34.53
N LYS A 43 5.05 4.94 34.11
CA LYS A 43 3.88 5.83 33.97
C LYS A 43 2.93 5.34 32.89
N THR A 44 3.44 4.89 31.75
CA THR A 44 2.61 4.34 30.67
C THR A 44 1.91 3.07 31.11
N TYR A 45 2.57 2.19 31.86
CA TYR A 45 1.94 0.99 32.40
C TYR A 45 0.78 1.33 33.32
N ASP A 46 1.03 2.21 34.29
CA ASP A 46 0.01 2.62 35.27
C ASP A 46 -1.15 3.36 34.56
N PHE A 47 -0.87 4.14 33.52
CA PHE A 47 -1.88 4.81 32.70
C PHE A 47 -2.74 3.83 31.87
N VAL A 48 -2.15 2.76 31.31
CA VAL A 48 -2.88 1.75 30.51
C VAL A 48 -3.68 0.81 31.41
N ASP A 49 -3.22 0.56 32.64
CA ASP A 49 -3.88 -0.35 33.57
C ASP A 49 -5.04 0.30 34.35
N ASP A 50 -5.12 1.64 34.38
CA ASP A 50 -6.23 2.38 34.97
C ASP A 50 -7.54 2.16 34.18
N PRO A 51 -8.61 1.61 34.79
CA PRO A 51 -9.88 1.45 34.11
C PRO A 51 -10.51 2.75 33.60
N ASN A 52 -10.18 3.89 34.21
CA ASN A 52 -10.72 5.20 33.83
C ASN A 52 -10.20 5.67 32.47
N THR A 53 -9.03 5.21 32.03
CA THR A 53 -8.40 5.63 30.76
C THR A 53 -8.75 4.71 29.59
N ASN A 54 -9.48 3.61 29.84
CA ASN A 54 -9.81 2.57 28.85
C ASN A 54 -10.47 3.08 27.57
N HIS A 55 -11.19 4.21 27.65
CA HIS A 55 -11.84 4.85 26.51
C HIS A 55 -10.87 5.56 25.56
N ILE A 56 -9.62 5.79 25.98
CA ILE A 56 -8.54 6.41 25.21
C ILE A 56 -7.43 5.40 24.90
N VAL A 57 -6.99 4.64 25.92
CA VAL A 57 -5.93 3.63 25.82
C VAL A 57 -6.31 2.42 26.68
N SER A 58 -6.23 1.22 26.10
CA SER A 58 -6.55 -0.02 26.82
C SER A 58 -5.73 -1.19 26.32
N TRP A 59 -5.60 -2.22 27.15
CA TRP A 59 -5.04 -3.51 26.75
C TRP A 59 -5.85 -4.14 25.63
N SER A 60 -5.19 -4.62 24.58
CA SER A 60 -5.85 -5.25 23.44
C SER A 60 -6.64 -6.49 23.89
N LYS A 61 -7.94 -6.48 23.59
CA LYS A 61 -8.75 -7.70 23.52
C LYS A 61 -8.47 -8.31 22.14
N ARG A 62 -8.57 -9.62 21.96
CA ARG A 62 -8.12 -10.38 20.76
C ARG A 62 -8.73 -9.98 19.39
N LYS A 63 -9.32 -8.80 19.23
CA LYS A 63 -9.80 -8.21 17.99
C LYS A 63 -8.86 -7.08 17.58
N VAL A 64 -8.11 -7.30 16.51
CA VAL A 64 -7.37 -6.23 15.84
C VAL A 64 -8.39 -5.43 15.03
N ASP A 65 -8.53 -4.15 15.35
CA ASP A 65 -9.39 -3.21 14.63
C ASP A 65 -8.52 -2.40 13.65
N PRO A 66 -8.80 -2.43 12.33
CA PRO A 66 -8.00 -1.72 11.32
C PRO A 66 -7.86 -0.21 11.56
N ASP A 67 -8.81 0.41 12.26
CA ASP A 67 -8.83 1.86 12.48
C ASP A 67 -8.20 2.27 13.84
N LYS A 68 -7.68 1.31 14.60
CA LYS A 68 -7.09 1.52 15.93
C LYS A 68 -5.59 1.25 15.92
N TRP A 69 -4.81 2.19 16.44
CA TRP A 69 -3.37 1.98 16.65
C TRP A 69 -3.13 0.93 17.76
N GLU A 70 -2.30 -0.06 17.47
CA GLU A 70 -1.91 -1.10 18.43
C GLU A 70 -0.40 -1.24 18.50
N PHE A 71 0.12 -1.37 19.72
CA PHE A 71 1.55 -1.53 20.00
C PHE A 71 1.75 -2.85 20.76
N ALA A 72 2.81 -3.57 20.42
CA ALA A 72 3.18 -4.82 21.09
C ALA A 72 4.66 -4.79 21.50
N ASN A 73 4.95 -5.25 22.70
CA ASN A 73 6.31 -5.43 23.21
C ASN A 73 6.32 -6.57 24.24
N GLU A 74 7.24 -7.51 24.10
CA GLU A 74 7.36 -8.70 24.96
C GLU A 74 7.58 -8.36 26.45
N GLY A 75 8.16 -7.19 26.74
CA GLY A 75 8.37 -6.70 28.11
C GLY A 75 7.20 -5.88 28.67
N PHE A 76 6.16 -5.59 27.88
CA PHE A 76 5.03 -4.73 28.25
C PHE A 76 3.73 -5.53 28.28
N LEU A 77 3.56 -6.36 29.33
CA LEU A 77 2.41 -7.28 29.47
C LEU A 77 1.53 -6.94 30.68
N ARG A 78 0.21 -7.03 30.51
CA ARG A 78 -0.77 -6.84 31.59
C ARG A 78 -0.50 -7.79 32.75
N GLY A 79 -0.51 -7.27 33.97
CA GLY A 79 -0.17 -7.99 35.20
C GLY A 79 1.33 -8.26 35.43
N GLN A 80 2.22 -7.98 34.47
CA GLN A 80 3.66 -8.27 34.57
C GLN A 80 4.54 -7.02 34.54
N ARG A 81 4.28 -6.07 35.45
CA ARG A 81 5.04 -4.81 35.59
C ARG A 81 6.55 -5.01 35.77
N HIS A 82 6.98 -6.13 36.34
CA HIS A 82 8.40 -6.43 36.57
C HIS A 82 9.18 -6.65 35.26
N LEU A 83 8.52 -6.93 34.13
CA LEU A 83 9.16 -7.11 32.83
C LEU A 83 9.59 -5.79 32.17
N LEU A 84 9.06 -4.65 32.64
CA LEU A 84 9.40 -3.32 32.10
C LEU A 84 10.91 -3.03 32.19
N LYS A 85 11.63 -3.65 33.14
CA LYS A 85 13.09 -3.53 33.28
C LYS A 85 13.88 -4.09 32.08
N ASN A 86 13.26 -4.99 31.31
CA ASN A 86 13.87 -5.59 30.13
C ASN A 86 13.76 -4.68 28.90
N ILE A 87 12.86 -3.69 28.93
CA ILE A 87 12.68 -2.72 27.86
C ILE A 87 13.75 -1.63 28.02
N LYS A 88 14.74 -1.66 27.13
CA LYS A 88 15.84 -0.69 27.13
C LYS A 88 15.68 0.30 25.97
N ARG A 89 16.09 1.55 26.19
CA ARG A 89 16.25 2.52 25.11
C ARG A 89 17.32 1.99 24.15
N ARG A 90 17.00 1.88 22.86
CA ARG A 90 18.02 1.56 21.85
C ARG A 90 19.05 2.69 21.83
N LYS A 91 20.31 2.35 22.12
CA LYS A 91 21.47 3.20 21.85
C LYS A 91 21.81 2.98 20.38
N THR A 92 21.76 4.04 19.56
CA THR A 92 22.23 3.98 18.18
C THR A 92 23.71 3.62 18.21
N ALA A 93 24.05 2.40 17.80
CA ALA A 93 25.44 2.04 17.53
C ALA A 93 25.86 2.85 16.30
N SER A 94 26.52 3.97 16.55
CA SER A 94 27.33 4.62 15.55
C SER A 94 28.42 3.61 15.17
N ASN A 95 28.33 3.04 13.98
CA ASN A 95 29.52 2.52 13.29
C ASN A 95 30.41 3.73 12.99
N PHE A 96 31.10 4.23 14.01
CA PHE A 96 32.26 5.07 13.82
C PHE A 96 33.46 4.20 14.15
N GLN A 97 34.20 3.88 13.10
CA GLN A 97 35.62 3.60 13.27
C GLN A 97 36.23 4.78 14.02
N ALA A 98 37.09 4.43 14.97
CA ALA A 98 37.73 5.33 15.90
C ALA A 98 38.37 6.57 15.21
N SER A 99 38.03 7.75 15.71
CA SER A 99 39.01 8.78 16.02
C SER A 99 38.50 9.60 17.20
N ASN A 100 39.45 10.17 17.91
CA ASN A 100 39.40 10.57 19.30
C ASN A 100 38.54 11.82 19.58
N GLN A 101 38.13 11.92 20.85
CA GLN A 101 37.76 13.12 21.63
C GLN A 101 36.33 13.68 21.56
N GLY A 102 35.65 13.64 22.73
CA GLY A 102 35.20 14.88 23.38
C GLY A 102 33.74 15.33 23.20
N LEU A 103 32.87 14.84 24.09
CA LEU A 103 31.72 15.51 24.75
C LEU A 103 30.74 16.40 23.93
N GLU A 104 29.48 15.95 23.95
CA GLU A 104 28.30 16.45 23.23
C GLU A 104 27.80 17.86 23.60
N SER A 105 27.05 18.51 22.67
CA SER A 105 25.61 18.79 22.87
C SER A 105 25.06 19.87 21.91
N CYS A 106 24.97 19.54 20.62
CA CYS A 106 23.82 19.82 19.75
C CYS A 106 24.18 19.37 18.33
N VAL A 107 23.76 18.17 17.95
CA VAL A 107 23.93 17.73 16.55
C VAL A 107 22.56 17.40 16.00
N GLU A 108 22.06 18.41 15.30
CA GLU A 108 21.25 18.34 14.10
C GLU A 108 20.84 16.92 13.68
N VAL A 109 19.54 16.64 13.79
CA VAL A 109 18.87 15.44 13.30
C VAL A 109 18.95 15.44 11.78
N GLY A 110 20.08 15.02 11.23
CA GLY A 110 20.27 14.79 9.81
C GLY A 110 19.63 13.46 9.41
N SER A 111 18.50 13.54 8.73
CA SER A 111 17.74 12.46 8.10
C SER A 111 18.56 11.71 7.03
N PHE A 112 19.54 10.91 7.41
CA PHE A 112 20.26 10.08 6.45
C PHE A 112 19.62 8.69 6.37
N GLY A 113 18.74 8.52 5.37
CA GLY A 113 18.12 7.24 5.01
C GLY A 113 16.58 7.28 4.94
N LEU A 114 15.93 8.14 5.71
CA LEU A 114 14.46 8.28 5.65
C LEU A 114 14.03 8.96 4.36
N ASP A 115 14.78 9.94 3.87
CA ASP A 115 14.43 10.61 2.60
C ASP A 115 14.51 9.64 1.40
N ALA A 116 15.52 8.77 1.37
CA ALA A 116 15.64 7.74 0.33
C ALA A 116 14.51 6.70 0.39
N GLU A 117 14.09 6.33 1.61
CA GLU A 117 12.94 5.45 1.85
C GLU A 117 11.64 6.10 1.39
N ILE A 118 11.43 7.37 1.74
CA ILE A 118 10.27 8.17 1.34
C ILE A 118 10.20 8.28 -0.18
N ASP A 119 11.32 8.55 -0.85
CA ASP A 119 11.35 8.66 -2.30
C ASP A 119 11.15 7.30 -3.01
N ARG A 120 11.59 6.21 -2.41
CA ARG A 120 11.26 4.86 -2.90
C ARG A 120 9.76 4.58 -2.75
N LEU A 121 9.20 4.79 -1.57
CA LEU A 121 7.77 4.58 -1.32
C LEU A 121 6.87 5.46 -2.19
N ARG A 122 7.30 6.70 -2.47
CA ARG A 122 6.60 7.58 -3.42
C ARG A 122 6.57 7.01 -4.84
N ARG A 123 7.69 6.43 -5.31
CA ARG A 123 7.76 5.75 -6.61
C ARG A 123 6.89 4.50 -6.63
N ASP A 124 6.98 3.66 -5.62
CA ASP A 124 6.18 2.43 -5.52
C ASP A 124 4.68 2.74 -5.50
N LYS A 125 4.27 3.75 -4.73
CA LYS A 125 2.89 4.26 -4.74
C LYS A 125 2.46 4.67 -6.14
N GLN A 126 3.31 5.40 -6.88
CA GLN A 126 2.99 5.82 -8.24
C GLN A 126 2.80 4.63 -9.19
N VAL A 127 3.67 3.62 -9.10
CA VAL A 127 3.54 2.37 -9.87
C VAL A 127 2.23 1.66 -9.55
N LEU A 128 1.92 1.48 -8.26
CA LEU A 128 0.68 0.85 -7.82
C LEU A 128 -0.56 1.61 -8.27
N MET A 129 -0.53 2.95 -8.26
CA MET A 129 -1.64 3.75 -8.80
C MET A 129 -1.84 3.50 -10.30
N VAL A 130 -0.76 3.41 -11.08
CA VAL A 130 -0.85 3.11 -12.53
C VAL A 130 -1.41 1.70 -12.76
N GLU A 131 -0.96 0.70 -12.00
CA GLU A 131 -1.49 -0.66 -12.09
C GLU A 131 -2.97 -0.73 -11.70
N LEU A 132 -3.37 0.01 -10.66
CA LEU A 132 -4.77 0.11 -10.24
C LEU A 132 -5.63 0.70 -11.35
N VAL A 133 -5.18 1.78 -12.00
CA VAL A 133 -5.91 2.39 -13.13
C VAL A 133 -6.01 1.41 -14.29
N LYS A 134 -4.92 0.69 -14.63
CA LYS A 134 -4.94 -0.34 -15.68
C LYS A 134 -5.92 -1.47 -15.36
N LEU A 135 -5.91 -1.98 -14.13
CA LEU A 135 -6.82 -3.03 -13.70
C LEU A 135 -8.28 -2.56 -13.74
N ARG A 136 -8.55 -1.34 -13.26
CA ARG A 136 -9.88 -0.73 -13.35
C ARG A 136 -10.34 -0.58 -14.79
N GLN A 137 -9.45 -0.15 -15.69
CA GLN A 137 -9.78 -0.03 -17.11
C GLN A 137 -10.04 -1.39 -17.76
N LEU A 138 -9.21 -2.40 -17.46
CA LEU A 138 -9.40 -3.76 -17.96
C LEU A 138 -10.75 -4.30 -17.52
N GLN A 139 -11.08 -4.14 -16.23
CA GLN A 139 -12.37 -4.55 -15.68
C GLN A 139 -13.54 -3.84 -16.37
N GLN A 140 -13.43 -2.53 -16.64
CA GLN A 140 -14.46 -1.80 -17.38
C GLN A 140 -14.63 -2.31 -18.81
N ASN A 141 -13.52 -2.56 -19.51
CA ASN A 141 -13.54 -3.07 -20.88
C ASN A 141 -14.18 -4.46 -20.95
N THR A 142 -13.80 -5.36 -20.05
CA THR A 142 -14.39 -6.71 -19.95
C THR A 142 -15.89 -6.61 -19.66
N ASN A 143 -16.30 -5.73 -18.75
CA ASN A 143 -17.72 -5.52 -18.45
C ASN A 143 -18.50 -4.95 -19.66
N SER A 144 -17.91 -4.04 -20.44
CA SER A 144 -18.53 -3.54 -21.67
C SER A 144 -18.73 -4.67 -22.68
N HIS A 145 -17.68 -5.47 -22.88
CA HIS A 145 -17.72 -6.60 -23.81
C HIS A 145 -18.78 -7.64 -23.42
N LEU A 146 -18.88 -7.98 -22.13
CA LEU A 146 -19.90 -8.92 -21.67
C LEU A 146 -21.32 -8.39 -21.92
N LYS A 147 -21.57 -7.09 -21.73
CA LYS A 147 -22.87 -6.48 -22.04
C LYS A 147 -23.21 -6.57 -23.52
N GLU A 148 -22.25 -6.30 -24.40
CA GLU A 148 -22.46 -6.42 -25.85
C GLU A 148 -22.76 -7.87 -26.26
N MET A 149 -22.01 -8.83 -25.70
CA MET A 149 -22.28 -10.25 -25.91
C MET A 149 -23.68 -10.64 -25.45
N GLU A 150 -24.10 -10.18 -24.28
CA GLU A 150 -25.42 -10.46 -23.74
C GLU A 150 -26.54 -9.92 -24.65
N GLN A 151 -26.43 -8.68 -25.11
CA GLN A 151 -27.42 -8.07 -26.00
C GLN A 151 -27.50 -8.81 -27.34
N ARG A 152 -26.35 -9.17 -27.91
CA ARG A 152 -26.29 -9.93 -29.14
C ARG A 152 -26.93 -11.31 -28.99
N LEU A 153 -26.63 -12.02 -27.90
CA LEU A 153 -27.19 -13.34 -27.60
C LEU A 153 -28.72 -13.27 -27.45
N LYS A 154 -29.22 -12.30 -26.67
CA LYS A 154 -30.67 -12.05 -26.52
C LYS A 154 -31.34 -11.73 -27.86
N GLY A 155 -30.69 -10.92 -28.70
CA GLY A 155 -31.19 -10.59 -30.03
C GLY A 155 -31.28 -11.80 -30.96
N THR A 156 -30.26 -12.67 -30.98
CA THR A 156 -30.28 -13.90 -31.78
C THR A 156 -31.30 -14.91 -31.24
N GLU A 157 -31.42 -15.03 -29.92
CA GLU A 157 -32.39 -15.91 -29.28
C GLU A 157 -33.84 -15.51 -29.60
N LEU A 158 -34.15 -14.22 -29.52
CA LEU A 158 -35.48 -13.71 -29.85
C LEU A 158 -35.84 -14.00 -31.32
N LYS A 159 -34.90 -13.74 -32.24
CA LYS A 159 -35.09 -14.03 -33.66
C LYS A 159 -35.31 -15.53 -33.90
N GLN A 160 -34.49 -16.39 -33.29
CA GLN A 160 -34.65 -17.84 -33.40
C GLN A 160 -36.02 -18.30 -32.87
N ARG A 161 -36.48 -17.78 -31.73
CA ARG A 161 -37.79 -18.10 -31.18
C ARG A 161 -38.94 -17.66 -32.09
N GLN A 162 -38.82 -16.49 -32.73
CA GLN A 162 -39.79 -16.01 -33.71
C GLN A 162 -39.80 -16.88 -34.97
N THR A 163 -38.63 -17.19 -35.54
CA THR A 163 -38.50 -18.08 -36.69
C THR A 163 -39.07 -19.46 -36.37
N MET A 164 -38.76 -20.02 -35.20
CA MET A 164 -39.27 -21.32 -34.77
C MET A 164 -40.80 -21.31 -34.63
N SER A 165 -41.36 -20.23 -34.08
CA SER A 165 -42.83 -20.06 -34.00
C SER A 165 -43.48 -19.98 -35.38
N PHE A 166 -42.86 -19.26 -36.33
CA PHE A 166 -43.33 -19.22 -37.71
C PHE A 166 -43.29 -20.60 -38.37
N LEU A 167 -42.18 -21.32 -38.24
CA LEU A 167 -42.03 -22.68 -38.77
C LEU A 167 -43.07 -23.62 -38.18
N ALA A 168 -43.28 -23.58 -36.87
CA ALA A 168 -44.29 -24.39 -36.20
C ALA A 168 -45.70 -24.11 -36.73
N LYS A 169 -46.04 -22.85 -37.05
CA LYS A 169 -47.32 -22.48 -37.65
C LYS A 169 -47.41 -22.93 -39.11
N ALA A 170 -46.35 -22.76 -39.89
CA ALA A 170 -46.30 -23.17 -41.29
C ALA A 170 -46.46 -24.69 -41.45
N LEU A 171 -45.77 -25.48 -40.61
CA LEU A 171 -45.86 -26.94 -40.61
C LEU A 171 -47.26 -27.46 -40.22
N LYS A 172 -48.00 -26.70 -39.41
CA LYS A 172 -49.40 -27.03 -39.07
C LYS A 172 -50.39 -26.69 -40.18
N ASN A 173 -49.97 -25.96 -41.22
CA ASN A 173 -50.81 -25.57 -42.34
C ASN A 173 -50.22 -26.03 -43.68
N PRO A 174 -50.54 -27.26 -44.14
CA PRO A 174 -49.93 -27.83 -45.35
C PRO A 174 -50.27 -27.03 -46.63
N THR A 175 -51.43 -26.35 -46.68
CA THR A 175 -51.80 -25.53 -47.85
C THR A 175 -50.93 -24.28 -47.96
N PHE A 176 -50.56 -23.67 -46.83
CA PHE A 176 -49.61 -22.54 -46.80
C PHE A 176 -48.21 -22.95 -47.29
N LEU A 177 -47.72 -24.12 -46.89
CA LEU A 177 -46.45 -24.66 -47.41
C LEU A 177 -46.50 -24.85 -48.92
N GLN A 178 -47.61 -25.40 -49.43
CA GLN A 178 -47.77 -25.60 -50.86
C GLN A 178 -47.79 -24.28 -51.64
N GLN A 179 -48.42 -23.23 -51.10
CA GLN A 179 -48.36 -21.88 -51.67
C GLN A 179 -46.93 -21.32 -51.68
N MET A 180 -46.14 -21.51 -50.60
CA MET A 180 -44.74 -21.07 -50.59
C MET A 180 -43.88 -21.81 -51.62
N VAL A 181 -44.05 -23.12 -51.78
CA VAL A 181 -43.31 -23.89 -52.80
C VAL A 181 -43.67 -23.39 -54.19
N GLN A 182 -44.96 -23.22 -54.48
CA GLN A 182 -45.41 -22.74 -55.78
C GLN A 182 -44.97 -21.30 -56.08
N GLN A 183 -44.89 -20.44 -55.05
CA GLN A 183 -44.33 -19.09 -55.18
C GLN A 183 -42.82 -19.13 -55.47
N LYS A 184 -42.07 -20.05 -54.86
CA LYS A 184 -40.65 -20.26 -55.14
C LYS A 184 -40.41 -20.72 -56.58
N ASP A 185 -41.24 -21.63 -57.10
CA ASP A 185 -41.15 -22.10 -58.48
C ASP A 185 -41.47 -20.97 -59.48
N ARG A 186 -42.52 -20.18 -59.23
CA ARG A 186 -42.85 -18.99 -60.03
C ARG A 186 -41.72 -17.96 -60.06
N MET A 187 -41.04 -17.74 -58.93
CA MET A 187 -39.89 -16.83 -58.86
C MET A 187 -38.72 -17.33 -59.70
N LYS A 188 -38.43 -18.63 -59.65
CA LYS A 188 -37.36 -19.25 -60.42
C LYS A 188 -37.63 -19.16 -61.93
N GLU A 189 -38.87 -19.41 -62.34
CA GLU A 189 -39.27 -19.25 -63.75
C GLU A 189 -39.09 -17.81 -64.25
N LEU A 190 -39.43 -16.82 -63.43
CA LEU A 190 -39.23 -15.40 -63.77
C LEU A 190 -37.74 -15.06 -63.88
N GLU A 191 -36.90 -15.56 -62.97
CA GLU A 191 -35.45 -15.39 -63.01
C GLU A 191 -34.84 -16.02 -64.27
N ASP A 192 -35.27 -17.23 -64.61
CA ASP A 192 -34.84 -17.94 -65.83
C ASP A 192 -35.31 -17.21 -67.10
N ALA A 193 -36.52 -16.64 -67.11
CA ALA A 193 -37.04 -15.85 -68.22
C ALA A 193 -36.25 -14.54 -68.40
N ILE A 194 -35.89 -13.85 -67.30
CA ILE A 194 -35.04 -12.67 -67.33
C ILE A 194 -33.63 -13.04 -67.82
N GLY A 195 -33.08 -14.16 -67.37
CA GLY A 195 -31.78 -14.66 -67.81
C GLY A 195 -31.76 -14.99 -69.32
N LYS A 196 -32.82 -15.61 -69.84
CA LYS A 196 -32.99 -15.86 -71.28
C LYS A 196 -33.09 -14.56 -72.06
N LYS A 197 -33.92 -13.61 -71.62
CA LYS A 197 -34.06 -12.29 -72.27
C LYS A 197 -32.74 -11.51 -72.30
N ARG A 198 -31.93 -11.58 -71.24
CA ARG A 198 -30.59 -10.98 -71.19
C ARG A 198 -29.62 -11.63 -72.20
N ARG A 199 -29.65 -12.96 -72.34
CA ARG A 199 -28.81 -13.68 -73.31
C ARG A 199 -29.24 -13.44 -74.77
N GLU A 200 -30.54 -13.37 -75.03
CA GLU A 200 -31.07 -13.02 -76.36
C GLU A 200 -30.70 -11.60 -76.78
N LEU A 201 -30.70 -10.63 -75.86
CA LEU A 201 -30.29 -9.25 -76.16
C LEU A 201 -28.82 -9.13 -76.59
N ILE A 202 -27.93 -9.98 -76.06
CA ILE A 202 -26.50 -10.01 -76.40
C ILE A 202 -26.29 -10.56 -77.81
N LEU A 203 -27.01 -11.62 -78.18
CA LEU A 203 -26.90 -12.23 -79.52
C LEU A 203 -27.49 -11.32 -80.61
N VAL A 204 -28.55 -10.56 -80.31
CA VAL A 204 -29.15 -9.60 -81.27
C VAL A 204 -28.22 -8.41 -81.55
N GLN A 205 -27.32 -8.06 -80.63
CA GLN A 205 -26.30 -7.03 -80.86
C GLN A 205 -25.13 -7.51 -81.74
N GLU A 206 -24.83 -8.82 -81.77
CA GLU A 206 -23.78 -9.39 -82.62
C GLU A 206 -24.22 -9.65 -84.08
N THR A 207 -25.52 -9.77 -84.35
CA THR A 207 -26.05 -10.04 -85.70
C THR A 207 -26.38 -8.79 -86.53
N SER A 208 -26.07 -7.59 -86.05
CA SER A 208 -26.44 -6.31 -86.69
C SER A 208 -25.26 -5.53 -87.29
N VAL A 209 -24.18 -6.23 -87.68
CA VAL A 209 -23.04 -5.67 -88.45
C VAL A 209 -23.09 -6.18 -89.88
#